data_AF-C0CT58-F1
#
_entry.id   AF-C0CT58-F1
#
_cell.length_a   1.000
_cell.length_b   1.000
_cell.length_c   1.000
_cell.angle_alpha   90.00
_cell.angle_beta   90.00
_cell.angle_gamma   90.00
#
_symmetry.space_group_name_H-M   'P 1'
#
loop_
_entity.id
_entity.type
_entity.pdbx_description
1 polymer ?
#
loop_
_entity_poly.entity_id
_entity_poly.type
_entity_poly.pdbx_seq_one_letter_code
_entity_poly.pdbx_strand_id
1 'polypeptide(L)'
;MVIKSCGAAMVTERYIISFYGIDTKYYTNEFVGKCWEIAADEVYKEQQVYVTGAVLTTNIICGEVRCCNLGNTGHVITSVRNPAEIHDGELYREAIKRVLLKTRKLLDNPNMSVVIDKVEYYYFCQI
;
A
#
# COMPACT_ATOMS: atom_id res chain seq x y z
N MET A 1 25.10 6.21 -15.23
CA MET A 1 24.81 5.65 -13.90
C MET A 1 24.73 4.14 -14.07
N VAL A 2 25.68 3.39 -13.51
CA VAL A 2 25.69 1.91 -13.61
C VAL A 2 24.92 1.37 -12.41
N ILE A 3 23.74 0.81 -12.65
CA ILE A 3 22.90 0.20 -11.62
C ILE A 3 23.30 -1.29 -11.54
N LYS A 4 23.86 -1.76 -10.41
CA LYS A 4 24.19 -3.19 -10.18
C LYS A 4 23.08 -3.86 -9.36
N SER A 5 22.67 -5.08 -9.75
CA SER A 5 21.68 -5.85 -9.01
C SER A 5 22.21 -6.18 -7.62
N CYS A 6 21.44 -5.86 -6.57
CA CYS A 6 21.82 -6.16 -5.19
C CYS A 6 21.28 -7.50 -4.69
N GLY A 7 20.26 -8.05 -5.36
CA GLY A 7 19.66 -9.33 -4.98
C GLY A 7 19.40 -10.24 -6.19
N ALA A 8 19.27 -11.54 -5.92
CA ALA A 8 18.71 -12.49 -6.87
C ALA A 8 17.18 -12.31 -6.96
N ALA A 9 16.59 -12.77 -8.07
CA ALA A 9 15.14 -12.80 -8.25
C ALA A 9 14.49 -13.58 -7.11
N MET A 10 13.49 -13.00 -6.45
CA MET A 10 12.71 -13.70 -5.43
C MET A 10 11.22 -13.56 -5.71
N VAL A 11 10.51 -14.70 -5.68
CA VAL A 11 9.05 -14.70 -5.72
C VAL A 11 8.55 -14.19 -4.37
N THR A 12 7.78 -13.11 -4.40
CA THR A 12 7.22 -12.45 -3.23
C THR A 12 5.80 -11.96 -3.53
N GLU A 13 5.24 -11.17 -2.64
CA GLU A 13 3.87 -10.72 -2.65
C GLU A 13 3.78 -9.21 -2.86
N ARG A 14 2.85 -8.82 -3.74
CA ARG A 14 2.46 -7.44 -3.96
C ARG A 14 1.03 -7.25 -3.47
N TYR A 15 0.83 -6.24 -2.64
CA TYR A 15 -0.45 -5.80 -2.15
C TYR A 15 -0.89 -4.57 -2.93
N ILE A 16 -2.08 -4.65 -3.52
CA ILE A 16 -2.74 -3.54 -4.22
C ILE A 16 -3.98 -3.19 -3.40
N ILE A 17 -3.96 -2.01 -2.79
CA ILE A 17 -4.97 -1.58 -1.83
C ILE A 17 -5.71 -0.40 -2.42
N SER A 18 -7.01 -0.55 -2.62
CA SER A 18 -7.86 0.50 -3.17
C SER A 18 -8.76 1.04 -2.08
N PHE A 19 -8.68 2.35 -1.85
CA PHE A 19 -9.64 3.09 -1.03
C PHE A 19 -10.66 3.81 -1.91
N TYR A 20 -11.93 3.71 -1.54
CA TYR A 20 -13.08 4.22 -2.30
C TYR A 20 -13.92 5.18 -1.46
N GLY A 21 -14.63 6.10 -2.11
CA GLY A 21 -15.46 7.07 -1.41
C GLY A 21 -14.66 8.19 -0.75
N ILE A 22 -13.40 8.35 -1.12
CA ILE A 22 -12.51 9.38 -0.58
C ILE A 22 -12.56 10.61 -1.51
N ASP A 23 -12.86 11.78 -0.96
CA ASP A 23 -12.90 13.04 -1.71
C ASP A 23 -11.48 13.61 -1.91
N THR A 24 -11.01 13.65 -3.14
CA THR A 24 -9.69 14.22 -3.48
C THR A 24 -9.48 15.67 -3.11
N LYS A 25 -10.55 16.45 -2.90
CA LYS A 25 -10.44 17.82 -2.39
C LYS A 25 -9.87 17.84 -0.97
N TYR A 26 -10.17 16.83 -0.18
CA TYR A 26 -9.75 16.71 1.21
C TYR A 26 -8.59 15.74 1.40
N TYR A 27 -8.50 14.71 0.55
CA TYR A 27 -7.56 13.61 0.67
C TYR A 27 -6.70 13.51 -0.59
N THR A 28 -5.59 14.24 -0.62
CA THR A 28 -4.61 14.15 -1.71
C THR A 28 -3.72 12.91 -1.55
N ASN A 29 -2.96 12.56 -2.58
CA ASN A 29 -1.92 11.51 -2.44
C ASN A 29 -0.94 11.81 -1.30
N GLU A 30 -0.59 13.08 -1.10
CA GLU A 30 0.26 13.50 0.02
C GLU A 30 -0.40 13.20 1.37
N PHE A 31 -1.68 13.53 1.53
CA PHE A 31 -2.41 13.26 2.76
C PHE A 31 -2.54 11.76 3.02
N VAL A 32 -2.94 10.98 2.02
CA VAL A 32 -3.03 9.52 2.11
C VAL A 32 -1.68 8.89 2.42
N GLY A 33 -0.61 9.38 1.80
CA GLY A 33 0.77 8.98 2.08
C GLY A 33 1.17 9.26 3.52
N LYS A 34 0.81 10.43 4.06
CA LYS A 34 1.07 10.78 5.47
C LYS A 34 0.29 9.88 6.44
N CYS A 35 -0.97 9.54 6.13
CA CYS A 35 -1.73 8.57 6.93
C CYS A 35 -1.05 7.19 6.93
N TRP A 36 -0.54 6.76 5.79
CA TRP A 36 0.20 5.51 5.67
C TRP A 36 1.51 5.54 6.47
N GLU A 37 2.29 6.62 6.35
CA GLU A 37 3.54 6.83 7.09
C GLU A 37 3.33 6.74 8.60
N ILE A 38 2.34 7.49 9.13
CA ILE A 38 1.98 7.43 10.56
C ILE A 38 1.65 6.00 10.99
N ALA A 39 0.85 5.29 10.19
CA ALA A 39 0.48 3.91 10.48
C ALA A 39 1.69 2.95 10.41
N ALA A 40 2.58 3.12 9.43
CA ALA A 40 3.78 2.32 9.26
C ALA A 40 4.79 2.55 10.38
N ASP A 41 4.99 3.79 10.81
CA ASP A 41 5.87 4.15 11.92
C ASP A 41 5.41 3.53 13.24
N GLU A 42 4.09 3.54 13.51
CA GLU A 42 3.52 2.88 14.68
C GLU A 42 3.73 1.37 14.65
N VAL A 43 3.46 0.71 13.53
CA VAL A 43 3.65 -0.74 13.38
C VAL A 43 5.13 -1.11 13.48
N TYR A 44 6.02 -0.28 12.92
CA TYR A 44 7.46 -0.50 13.01
C TYR A 44 7.94 -0.48 14.47
N LYS A 45 7.46 0.46 15.30
CA LYS A 45 7.79 0.47 16.74
C LYS A 45 7.38 -0.82 17.46
N GLU A 46 6.28 -1.44 17.03
CA GLU A 46 5.76 -2.68 17.62
C GLU A 46 6.43 -3.96 17.09
N GLN A 47 6.72 -4.02 15.78
CA GLN A 47 7.10 -5.27 15.10
C GLN A 47 8.48 -5.23 14.44
N GLN A 48 9.14 -4.07 14.40
CA GLN A 48 10.39 -3.83 13.67
C GLN A 48 10.31 -4.18 12.18
N VAL A 49 9.10 -4.07 11.60
CA VAL A 49 8.82 -4.29 10.18
C VAL A 49 8.24 -3.02 9.60
N TYR A 50 8.96 -2.42 8.66
CA TYR A 50 8.50 -1.21 7.98
C TYR A 50 7.77 -1.60 6.69
N VAL A 51 6.57 -1.06 6.48
CA VAL A 51 5.76 -1.36 5.30
C VAL A 51 5.76 -0.15 4.38
N THR A 52 6.60 -0.17 3.36
CA THR A 52 6.66 0.89 2.34
C THR A 52 5.46 0.79 1.39
N GLY A 53 4.91 1.93 0.97
CA GLY A 53 3.80 2.01 0.02
C GLY A 53 4.03 3.11 -1.01
N ALA A 54 3.51 2.91 -2.23
CA ALA A 54 3.42 3.94 -3.26
C ALA A 54 1.95 4.25 -3.53
N VAL A 55 1.57 5.52 -3.47
CA VAL A 55 0.18 5.96 -3.64
C VAL A 55 -0.05 6.57 -5.02
N LEU A 56 -1.18 6.21 -5.63
CA LEU A 56 -1.67 6.72 -6.91
C LEU A 56 -3.15 7.11 -6.78
N THR A 57 -3.56 8.17 -7.47
CA THR A 57 -4.98 8.51 -7.64
C THR A 57 -5.55 7.81 -8.87
N THR A 58 -6.73 7.21 -8.75
CA THR A 58 -7.42 6.50 -9.83
C THR A 58 -8.84 7.00 -9.99
N ASN A 59 -9.37 6.96 -11.22
CA ASN A 59 -10.80 7.17 -11.43
C ASN A 59 -11.56 5.85 -11.24
N ILE A 60 -12.61 5.88 -10.43
CA ILE A 60 -13.48 4.73 -10.20
C ILE A 60 -14.58 4.76 -11.25
N ILE A 61 -14.70 3.68 -12.01
CA ILE A 61 -15.83 3.48 -12.92
C ILE A 61 -16.88 2.68 -12.16
N CYS A 62 -17.90 3.35 -11.61
CA CYS A 62 -19.10 2.67 -11.11
C CYS A 62 -20.34 3.22 -11.82
N GLY A 63 -21.08 2.33 -12.50
CA GLY A 63 -22.26 2.71 -13.26
C GLY A 63 -23.44 3.15 -12.37
N GLU A 64 -24.21 4.11 -12.88
CA GLU A 64 -25.38 4.70 -12.20
C GLU A 64 -26.44 3.67 -11.78
N VAL A 65 -26.53 2.55 -12.50
CA VAL A 65 -27.47 1.42 -12.21
C VAL A 65 -27.25 0.83 -10.82
N ARG A 66 -26.04 0.95 -10.25
CA ARG A 66 -25.73 0.45 -8.89
C ARG A 66 -25.90 1.49 -7.78
N CYS A 67 -26.36 2.72 -8.09
CA CYS A 67 -26.46 3.82 -7.12
C CYS A 67 -25.16 3.99 -6.30
N CYS A 68 -24.01 3.87 -6.97
CA CYS A 68 -22.70 3.91 -6.31
C CYS A 68 -22.41 5.31 -5.77
N ASN A 69 -22.52 5.48 -4.45
CA ASN A 69 -22.06 6.68 -3.74
C ASN A 69 -20.56 6.61 -3.38
N LEU A 70 -19.75 5.88 -4.18
CA LEU A 70 -18.31 5.70 -3.93
C LEU A 70 -17.46 6.86 -4.46
N GLY A 71 -18.08 7.88 -5.06
CA GLY A 71 -17.36 8.95 -5.77
C GLY A 71 -16.68 8.46 -7.05
N ASN A 72 -16.14 9.41 -7.81
CA ASN A 72 -15.45 9.12 -9.07
C ASN A 72 -13.95 8.89 -8.88
N THR A 73 -13.43 9.05 -7.66
CA THR A 73 -12.00 9.01 -7.38
C THR A 73 -11.68 8.04 -6.26
N GLY A 74 -10.60 7.29 -6.43
CA GLY A 74 -10.05 6.38 -5.44
C GLY A 74 -8.54 6.57 -5.30
N HIS A 75 -7.99 6.08 -4.20
CA HIS A 75 -6.55 6.03 -3.98
C HIS A 75 -6.11 4.58 -3.95
N VAL A 76 -5.08 4.28 -4.74
CA VAL A 76 -4.46 2.96 -4.76
C VAL A 76 -3.09 3.05 -4.13
N ILE A 77 -2.88 2.29 -3.07
CA ILE A 77 -1.55 2.06 -2.50
C ILE A 77 -1.05 0.72 -3.00
N THR A 78 0.16 0.71 -3.56
CA THR A 78 0.88 -0.53 -3.90
C THR A 78 2.03 -0.71 -2.94
N SER A 79 2.14 -1.90 -2.37
CA SER A 79 3.20 -2.28 -1.46
C SER A 79 3.74 -3.65 -1.87
N VAL A 80 5.06 -3.80 -1.93
CA VAL A 80 5.73 -5.06 -2.29
C VAL A 80 6.69 -5.39 -1.16
N ARG A 81 6.62 -6.62 -0.63
CA ARG A 81 7.62 -7.04 0.36
C ARG A 81 8.98 -7.12 -0.33
N ASN A 82 9.99 -6.51 0.28
CA ASN A 82 11.38 -6.76 -0.08
C ASN A 82 11.88 -7.97 0.72
N PRO A 83 12.06 -9.16 0.11
CA PRO A 83 12.45 -10.35 0.86
C PRO A 83 13.87 -10.31 1.40
N ALA A 84 14.73 -9.41 0.88
CA ALA A 84 16.08 -9.22 1.39
C ALA A 84 16.09 -8.46 2.73
N GLU A 85 15.09 -7.61 2.97
CA GLU A 85 14.89 -6.92 4.25
C GLU A 85 14.06 -7.77 5.20
N ILE A 86 12.92 -8.29 4.71
CA ILE A 86 11.95 -9.03 5.51
C ILE A 86 11.74 -10.40 4.87
N HIS A 87 12.47 -11.39 5.37
CA HIS A 87 12.47 -12.76 4.83
C HIS A 87 11.14 -13.48 5.09
N ASP A 88 10.54 -13.26 6.27
CA ASP A 88 9.29 -13.88 6.68
C ASP A 88 8.07 -13.14 6.08
N GLY A 89 7.42 -13.79 5.11
CA GLY A 89 6.23 -13.26 4.45
C GLY A 89 4.98 -13.24 5.33
N GLU A 90 4.86 -14.13 6.31
CA GLU A 90 3.71 -14.09 7.23
C GLU A 90 3.85 -12.96 8.24
N LEU A 91 5.09 -12.71 8.71
CA LEU A 91 5.39 -11.53 9.51
C LEU A 91 5.04 -10.24 8.77
N TYR A 92 5.43 -10.12 7.50
CA TYR A 92 5.08 -8.98 6.66
C TYR A 92 3.57 -8.86 6.42
N ARG A 93 2.89 -10.00 6.16
CA ARG A 93 1.43 -10.06 5.98
C ARG A 93 0.69 -9.54 7.20
N GLU A 94 1.16 -9.85 8.41
CA GLU A 94 0.57 -9.32 9.64
C GLU A 94 0.87 -7.82 9.82
N ALA A 95 2.08 -7.39 9.52
CA ALA A 95 2.45 -5.97 9.58
C ALA A 95 1.60 -5.11 8.63
N ILE A 96 1.48 -5.51 7.35
CA ILE A 96 0.68 -4.75 6.40
C ILE A 96 -0.80 -4.73 6.77
N LYS A 97 -1.39 -5.82 7.27
CA LYS A 97 -2.78 -5.80 7.78
C LYS A 97 -2.97 -4.73 8.86
N ARG A 98 -2.02 -4.58 9.78
CA ARG A 98 -2.08 -3.55 10.84
C ARG A 98 -1.96 -2.15 10.27
N VAL A 99 -1.02 -1.93 9.35
CA VAL A 99 -0.87 -0.65 8.65
C VAL A 99 -2.14 -0.28 7.91
N LEU A 100 -2.78 -1.24 7.23
CA LEU A 100 -4.04 -1.04 6.51
C LEU A 100 -5.18 -0.62 7.42
N LEU A 101 -5.36 -1.30 8.56
CA LEU A 101 -6.42 -0.98 9.52
C LEU A 101 -6.21 0.40 10.15
N LYS A 102 -4.98 0.75 10.50
CA LYS A 102 -4.64 2.08 11.05
C LYS A 102 -4.82 3.19 10.01
N THR A 103 -4.31 2.99 8.79
CA THR A 103 -4.47 3.94 7.68
C THR A 103 -5.94 4.18 7.38
N ARG A 104 -6.74 3.10 7.26
CA ARG A 104 -8.17 3.19 7.04
C ARG A 104 -8.87 4.00 8.13
N LYS A 105 -8.49 3.83 9.40
CA LYS A 105 -9.04 4.61 10.51
C LYS A 105 -8.70 6.10 10.40
N LEU A 106 -7.47 6.44 10.01
CA LEU A 106 -7.04 7.84 9.80
C LEU A 106 -7.75 8.52 8.63
N LEU A 107 -8.22 7.74 7.65
CA LEU A 107 -8.98 8.21 6.49
C LEU A 107 -10.49 8.24 6.73
N ASP A 108 -10.96 8.11 7.97
CA ASP A 108 -12.38 8.03 8.35
C ASP A 108 -13.13 6.78 7.84
N ASN A 109 -12.45 5.64 7.88
CA ASN A 109 -12.99 4.30 7.61
C ASN A 109 -13.68 4.09 6.24
N PRO A 110 -13.08 4.55 5.12
CA PRO A 110 -13.65 4.39 3.79
C PRO A 110 -13.77 2.93 3.40
N ASN A 111 -14.53 2.66 2.34
CA ASN A 111 -14.56 1.34 1.71
C ASN A 111 -13.18 1.01 1.16
N MET A 112 -12.73 -0.23 1.33
CA MET A 112 -11.39 -0.66 0.94
C MET A 112 -11.42 -2.08 0.40
N SER A 113 -10.63 -2.35 -0.63
CA SER A 113 -10.31 -3.70 -1.10
C SER A 113 -8.81 -3.93 -1.10
N VAL A 114 -8.39 -5.18 -0.94
CA VAL A 114 -6.98 -5.59 -1.03
C VAL A 114 -6.88 -6.76 -2.00
N VAL A 115 -6.02 -6.62 -3.00
CA VAL A 115 -5.62 -7.69 -3.92
C VAL A 115 -4.18 -8.07 -3.60
N ILE A 116 -3.88 -9.36 -3.61
CA ILE A 116 -2.55 -9.90 -3.32
C ILE A 116 -2.09 -10.74 -4.50
N ASP A 117 -1.02 -10.31 -5.15
CA ASP A 117 -0.39 -11.01 -6.27
C ASP A 117 0.92 -11.67 -5.84
N LYS A 118 1.29 -12.79 -6.48
CA LYS A 118 2.68 -13.26 -6.47
C LYS A 118 3.45 -12.58 -7.60
N VAL A 119 4.61 -12.01 -7.29
CA VAL A 119 5.45 -11.26 -8.23
C VAL A 119 6.91 -11.69 -8.10
N GLU A 120 7.66 -11.60 -9.20
CA GLU A 120 9.11 -11.65 -9.14
C GLU A 120 9.66 -10.27 -8.79
N TYR A 121 10.53 -10.21 -7.78
CA TYR A 121 11.10 -8.96 -7.29
C TYR A 121 12.61 -8.90 -7.51
N TYR A 122 13.07 -7.75 -7.99
CA TYR A 122 14.46 -7.38 -8.18
C TYR A 122 14.68 -5.99 -7.59
N TYR A 123 15.81 -5.77 -6.92
CA TYR A 123 16.18 -4.46 -6.41
C TYR A 123 17.66 -4.15 -6.67
N PHE A 124 17.94 -2.86 -6.75
CA PHE A 124 19.25 -2.33 -7.08
C PHE A 124 19.58 -1.23 -6.07
N CYS A 125 20.78 -1.28 -5.49
CA CYS A 125 21.24 -0.26 -4.56
C CYS A 125 21.96 0.87 -5.30
N GLN A 126 21.95 2.07 -4.72
CA GLN A 126 22.86 3.12 -5.12
C GLN A 126 24.31 2.70 -4.78
N ILE A 127 25.26 3.09 -5.64
CA ILE A 127 26.70 2.86 -5.50
C ILE A 127 27.35 4.16 -5.05
#